data_AF-A0A2E8HUS2-F1
#
_entry.id   AF-A0A2E8HUS2-F1
#
_cell.length_a   1.000
_cell.length_b   1.000
_cell.length_c   1.000
_cell.angle_alpha   90.00
_cell.angle_beta   90.00
_cell.angle_gamma   90.00
#
_symmetry.space_group_name_H-M   'P 1'
#
loop_
_entity.id
_entity.type
_entity.pdbx_description
1 polymer ?
#
loop_
_entity_poly.entity_id
_entity_poly.type
_entity_poly.pdbx_seq_one_letter_code
_entity_poly.pdbx_strand_id
1 'polypeptide(L)'
;MDYFLLISASIISLAGALFHGLVGQRKYMGAVYKSNLEPLTKSLSLVVWHIFTIFLFVSAIALLCVAYNPSLKLTVYPIISVNLLGCLMFIILGLRGHAILLKMPGAYLMGSTALLALLGI
;
A
#
# COMPACT_ATOMS: atom_id res chain seq x y z
N MET A 1 -6.24 18.01 13.19
CA MET A 1 -5.20 17.45 12.32
C MET A 1 -3.84 17.53 12.96
N ASP A 2 -3.28 16.36 13.22
CA ASP A 2 -1.95 16.20 13.80
C ASP A 2 -0.90 16.06 12.69
N TYR A 3 -0.01 17.06 12.62
CA TYR A 3 1.04 17.12 11.62
C TYR A 3 2.00 15.93 11.68
N PHE A 4 2.43 15.53 12.88
CA PHE A 4 3.43 14.48 13.05
C PHE A 4 2.86 13.10 12.70
N LEU A 5 1.59 12.84 13.02
CA LEU A 5 0.91 11.61 12.63
C LEU A 5 0.73 11.51 11.11
N LEU A 6 0.34 12.61 10.44
CA LEU A 6 0.19 12.63 8.98
C LEU A 6 1.53 12.51 8.25
N ILE A 7 2.58 13.15 8.74
CA ILE A 7 3.95 12.98 8.21
C ILE A 7 4.42 11.54 8.40
N SER A 8 4.17 10.94 9.56
CA SER A 8 4.52 9.54 9.82
C SER A 8 3.78 8.59 8.89
N ALA A 9 2.47 8.80 8.68
CA ALA A 9 1.66 8.04 7.74
C ALA A 9 2.20 8.17 6.30
N SER A 10 2.58 9.39 5.88
CA SER A 10 3.20 9.66 4.58
C SER A 10 4.51 8.88 4.41
N ILE A 11 5.40 8.93 5.41
CA ILE A 11 6.70 8.23 5.38
C ILE A 11 6.51 6.72 5.28
N ILE A 12 5.61 6.14 6.08
CA ILE A 12 5.33 4.69 6.04
C ILE A 12 4.79 4.29 4.67
N SER A 13 3.86 5.07 4.12
CA SER A 13 3.30 4.81 2.79
C SER A 13 4.37 4.88 1.69
N LEU A 14 5.27 5.86 1.76
CA LEU A 14 6.39 5.99 0.81
C LEU A 14 7.38 4.83 0.94
N ALA A 15 7.76 4.47 2.17
CA ALA A 15 8.62 3.32 2.43
C ALA A 15 8.00 2.03 1.87
N GLY A 16 6.69 1.87 2.04
CA GLY A 16 5.95 0.76 1.43
C GLY A 16 5.99 0.78 -0.10
N ALA A 17 5.78 1.94 -0.73
CA ALA A 17 5.86 2.08 -2.18
C ALA A 17 7.26 1.68 -2.70
N LEU A 18 8.33 2.14 -2.05
CA LEU A 18 9.71 1.81 -2.43
C LEU A 18 10.02 0.33 -2.22
N PHE A 19 9.65 -0.24 -1.07
CA PHE A 19 9.89 -1.65 -0.78
C PHE A 19 9.11 -2.55 -1.76
N HIS A 20 7.83 -2.25 -2.00
CA HIS A 20 6.99 -3.01 -2.92
C HIS A 20 7.45 -2.85 -4.38
N GLY A 21 7.65 -1.63 -4.84
CA GLY A 21 7.98 -1.30 -6.23
C GLY A 21 9.41 -1.63 -6.66
N LEU A 22 10.38 -1.67 -5.73
CA LEU A 22 11.78 -1.94 -6.07
C LEU A 22 12.22 -3.34 -5.62
N VAL A 23 12.09 -3.63 -4.33
CA VAL A 23 12.59 -4.89 -3.75
C VAL A 23 11.63 -6.04 -4.05
N GLY A 24 10.35 -5.86 -3.74
CA GLY A 24 9.31 -6.85 -3.97
C GLY A 24 9.17 -7.17 -5.47
N GLN A 25 9.23 -6.16 -6.33
CA GLN A 25 9.14 -6.31 -7.78
C GLN A 25 10.16 -7.30 -8.34
N ARG A 26 11.44 -7.17 -7.97
CA ARG A 26 12.49 -8.07 -8.44
C ARG A 26 12.19 -9.52 -8.10
N LYS A 27 11.66 -9.77 -6.90
CA LYS A 27 11.33 -11.12 -6.42
C LYS A 27 10.06 -11.65 -7.09
N TYR A 28 8.97 -10.88 -7.05
CA TYR A 28 7.67 -11.30 -7.57
C TYR A 28 7.67 -11.41 -9.10
N MET A 29 8.05 -10.34 -9.80
CA MET A 29 8.06 -10.37 -11.27
C MET A 29 9.13 -11.33 -11.81
N GLY A 30 10.25 -11.49 -11.12
CA GLY A 30 11.24 -12.52 -11.45
C GLY A 30 10.65 -13.94 -11.43
N ALA A 31 9.79 -14.25 -10.46
CA ALA A 31 9.08 -15.54 -10.41
C ALA A 31 7.98 -15.63 -11.48
N VAL A 32 7.20 -14.56 -11.69
CA VAL A 32 6.15 -14.50 -12.73
C VAL A 32 6.74 -14.74 -14.12
N TYR A 33 7.84 -14.08 -14.47
CA TYR A 33 8.45 -14.25 -15.80
C TYR A 33 9.00 -15.65 -16.04
N LYS A 34 9.54 -16.31 -15.01
CA LYS A 34 10.04 -17.69 -15.07
C LYS A 34 8.93 -18.76 -15.04
N SER A 35 7.70 -18.40 -14.70
CA SER A 35 6.58 -19.33 -14.67
C SER A 35 6.10 -19.72 -16.07
N ASN A 36 5.33 -20.81 -16.15
CA ASN A 36 4.66 -21.26 -17.37
C ASN A 36 3.31 -20.55 -17.63
N LEU A 37 3.06 -19.40 -16.97
CA LEU A 37 1.85 -18.61 -17.20
C LEU A 37 1.80 -18.08 -18.63
N GLU A 38 0.58 -17.94 -19.17
CA GLU A 38 0.37 -17.31 -20.47
C GLU A 38 0.88 -15.86 -20.49
N PRO A 39 1.32 -15.35 -21.66
CA PRO A 39 1.82 -13.98 -21.79
C PRO A 39 0.88 -12.91 -21.23
N LEU A 40 -0.44 -13.06 -21.47
CA LEU A 40 -1.44 -12.13 -20.95
C LEU A 40 -1.44 -12.10 -19.42
N THR A 41 -1.40 -13.26 -18.76
CA THR A 41 -1.41 -13.35 -17.29
C THR A 41 -0.15 -12.75 -16.67
N LYS A 42 1.01 -12.89 -17.33
CA LYS A 42 2.26 -12.22 -16.91
C LYS A 42 2.13 -10.70 -16.99
N SER A 43 1.56 -10.18 -18.07
CA SER A 43 1.32 -8.74 -18.24
C SER A 43 0.31 -8.20 -17.22
N LEU A 44 -0.79 -8.90 -16.97
CA LEU A 44 -1.77 -8.50 -15.96
C LEU A 44 -1.18 -8.52 -14.55
N SER A 45 -0.33 -9.51 -14.23
CA SER A 45 0.39 -9.56 -12.96
C SER A 45 1.29 -8.34 -12.75
N LEU A 46 1.96 -7.86 -13.81
CA LEU A 46 2.78 -6.65 -13.78
C LEU A 46 1.93 -5.41 -13.51
N VAL A 47 0.78 -5.27 -14.19
CA VAL A 47 -0.15 -4.15 -14.00
C VAL A 47 -0.65 -4.11 -12.55
N VAL A 48 -1.18 -5.22 -12.03
CA VAL A 48 -1.72 -5.29 -10.67
C VAL A 48 -0.62 -5.01 -9.63
N TRP A 49 0.60 -5.51 -9.86
CA TRP A 49 1.75 -5.20 -9.00
C TRP A 49 2.04 -3.70 -8.94
N HIS A 50 2.07 -3.02 -10.09
CA HIS A 50 2.34 -1.59 -10.12
C HIS A 50 1.20 -0.74 -9.57
N ILE A 51 -0.06 -1.14 -9.75
CA ILE A 51 -1.22 -0.43 -9.17
C ILE A 51 -1.10 -0.34 -7.64
N PHE A 52 -0.68 -1.42 -6.98
CA PHE A 52 -0.46 -1.40 -5.53
C PHE A 52 0.63 -0.40 -5.13
N THR A 53 1.76 -0.36 -5.86
CA THR A 53 2.83 0.63 -5.65
C THR A 53 2.32 2.06 -5.87
N ILE A 54 1.53 2.28 -6.91
CA ILE A 54 0.96 3.59 -7.25
C ILE A 54 0.03 4.08 -6.13
N PHE A 55 -0.84 3.22 -5.58
CA PHE A 55 -1.70 3.58 -4.47
C PHE A 55 -0.92 4.01 -3.22
N LEU A 56 0.15 3.29 -2.87
CA LEU A 56 1.02 3.66 -1.76
C LEU A 56 1.76 4.99 -2.00
N PHE A 57 2.25 5.21 -3.22
CA PHE A 57 2.94 6.44 -3.59
C PHE A 57 2.01 7.66 -3.58
N VAL A 58 0.83 7.54 -4.18
CA VAL A 58 -0.19 8.59 -4.19
C VAL A 58 -0.69 8.87 -2.77
N SER A 59 -0.86 7.82 -1.94
CA SER A 59 -1.20 7.98 -0.52
C SER A 59 -0.14 8.81 0.23
N ALA A 60 1.14 8.54 -0.02
CA ALA A 60 2.23 9.31 0.60
C ALA A 60 2.16 10.79 0.22
N ILE A 61 2.04 11.10 -1.08
CA ILE A 61 1.95 12.48 -1.56
C ILE A 61 0.72 13.18 -0.99
N ALA A 62 -0.44 12.52 -1.01
CA ALA A 62 -1.68 13.11 -0.50
C ALA A 62 -1.57 13.43 1.00
N LEU A 63 -1.05 12.49 1.81
CA LEU A 63 -0.86 12.71 3.25
C LEU A 63 0.14 13.84 3.52
N LEU A 64 1.22 13.93 2.74
CA LEU A 64 2.17 15.04 2.81
C LEU A 64 1.48 16.39 2.51
N CYS A 65 0.74 16.49 1.40
CA CYS A 65 0.02 17.70 1.04
C CYS A 65 -0.97 18.13 2.12
N VAL A 66 -1.70 17.17 2.70
CA VAL A 66 -2.69 17.42 3.74
C VAL A 66 -2.03 17.86 5.05
N ALA A 67 -0.88 17.31 5.41
CA ALA A 67 -0.12 17.73 6.60
C ALA A 67 0.24 19.23 6.55
N TYR A 68 0.55 19.77 5.36
CA TYR A 68 0.85 21.20 5.17
C TYR A 68 -0.37 22.06 4.83
N ASN A 69 -1.49 21.45 4.44
CA ASN A 69 -2.71 22.17 4.09
C ASN A 69 -3.96 21.46 4.65
N PRO A 70 -4.36 21.78 5.90
CA PRO A 70 -5.52 21.18 6.55
C PRO A 70 -6.86 21.39 5.83
N SER A 71 -6.97 22.36 4.91
CA SER A 71 -8.18 22.54 4.09
C SER A 71 -8.48 21.31 3.22
N LEU A 72 -7.47 20.48 2.95
CA LEU A 72 -7.58 19.25 2.15
C LEU A 72 -8.06 18.04 2.94
N LYS A 73 -8.49 18.17 4.21
CA LYS A 73 -8.84 17.03 5.09
C LYS A 73 -9.73 15.94 4.46
N LEU A 74 -10.61 16.31 3.53
CA LEU A 74 -11.50 15.35 2.86
C LEU A 74 -10.74 14.34 1.99
N THR A 75 -9.54 14.67 1.50
CA THR A 75 -8.71 13.77 0.69
C THR A 75 -8.12 12.62 1.50
N VAL A 76 -8.09 12.71 2.84
CA VAL A 76 -7.56 11.66 3.71
C VAL A 76 -8.47 10.44 3.76
N TYR A 77 -9.80 10.61 3.64
CA TYR A 77 -10.74 9.49 3.72
C TYR A 77 -10.55 8.44 2.61
N PRO A 78 -10.37 8.81 1.32
CA PRO A 78 -9.96 7.86 0.29
C PRO A 78 -8.63 7.15 0.60
N ILE A 79 -7.66 7.86 1.20
CA ILE A 79 -6.35 7.29 1.57
C ILE A 79 -6.47 6.27 2.70
N ILE A 80 -7.24 6.59 3.75
CA ILE A 80 -7.56 5.64 4.82
C ILE A 80 -8.26 4.42 4.23
N SER A 81 -9.24 4.64 3.34
CA SER A 81 -10.05 3.57 2.77
C SER A 81 -9.20 2.60 1.94
N VAL A 82 -8.39 3.08 1.01
CA VAL A 82 -7.57 2.19 0.16
C VAL A 82 -6.53 1.41 0.98
N ASN A 83 -5.94 2.03 2.00
CA ASN A 83 -4.98 1.37 2.87
C ASN A 83 -5.64 0.36 3.83
N LEU A 84 -6.79 0.70 4.40
CA LEU A 84 -7.55 -0.21 5.25
C LEU A 84 -8.06 -1.42 4.46
N LEU A 85 -8.67 -1.20 3.28
CA LEU A 85 -9.15 -2.28 2.43
C LEU A 85 -8.00 -3.18 1.95
N GLY A 86 -6.86 -2.59 1.61
CA GLY A 86 -5.65 -3.36 1.29
C GLY A 86 -5.18 -4.20 2.47
N CYS A 87 -5.08 -3.63 3.67
CA CYS A 87 -4.74 -4.37 4.90
C CYS A 87 -5.70 -5.53 5.15
N LEU A 88 -7.01 -5.28 5.08
CA LEU A 88 -8.05 -6.30 5.25
C LEU A 88 -7.94 -7.39 4.20
N MET A 89 -7.58 -7.09 2.96
CA MET A 89 -7.36 -8.10 1.92
C MET A 89 -6.25 -9.09 2.32
N PHE A 90 -5.10 -8.61 2.82
CA PHE A 90 -4.03 -9.49 3.30
C PHE A 90 -4.50 -10.37 4.47
N ILE A 91 -5.25 -9.80 5.42
CA ILE A 91 -5.74 -10.51 6.60
C ILE A 91 -6.77 -11.57 6.20
N ILE A 92 -7.80 -11.19 5.44
CA ILE A 92 -8.90 -12.07 5.05
C ILE A 92 -8.38 -13.23 4.20
N LEU A 93 -7.54 -12.97 3.20
CA LEU A 93 -6.94 -14.05 2.39
C LEU A 93 -6.01 -14.91 3.24
N GLY A 94 -5.25 -14.30 4.15
CA GLY A 94 -4.41 -14.99 5.12
C GLY A 94 -5.17 -16.02 5.95
N LEU A 95 -6.33 -15.63 6.48
CA LEU A 95 -7.22 -16.49 7.26
C LEU A 95 -7.94 -17.54 6.41
N ARG A 96 -8.10 -17.32 5.09
CA ARG A 96 -8.76 -18.23 4.14
C ARG A 96 -7.81 -19.22 3.45
N GLY A 97 -6.67 -19.52 4.06
CA GLY A 97 -5.73 -20.54 3.56
C GLY A 97 -4.48 -19.99 2.88
N HIS A 98 -4.32 -18.66 2.78
CA HIS A 98 -3.09 -18.03 2.30
C HIS A 98 -2.24 -17.47 3.45
N ALA A 99 -2.01 -18.24 4.52
CA ALA A 99 -1.40 -17.78 5.77
C ALA A 99 -0.04 -17.07 5.61
N ILE A 100 0.69 -17.33 4.52
CA ILE A 100 1.93 -16.59 4.18
C ILE A 100 1.69 -15.08 4.05
N LEU A 101 0.49 -14.64 3.63
CA LEU A 101 0.11 -13.24 3.51
C LEU A 101 0.10 -12.50 4.84
N LEU A 102 -0.18 -13.19 5.96
CA LEU A 102 -0.14 -12.60 7.30
C LEU A 102 1.29 -12.22 7.74
N LYS A 103 2.30 -12.82 7.11
CA LYS A 103 3.72 -12.53 7.33
C LYS A 103 4.26 -11.48 6.36
N MET A 104 3.46 -11.06 5.38
CA MET A 104 3.90 -10.08 4.41
C MET A 104 3.82 -8.67 4.99
N PRO A 105 4.80 -7.79 4.68
CA PRO A 105 4.83 -6.44 5.22
C PRO A 105 3.63 -5.58 4.76
N GLY A 106 2.96 -5.96 3.67
CA GLY A 106 1.82 -5.22 3.12
C GLY A 106 0.70 -4.97 4.14
N ALA A 107 0.35 -5.97 4.95
CA ALA A 107 -0.69 -5.82 5.98
C ALA A 107 -0.32 -4.75 7.02
N TYR A 108 0.91 -4.80 7.53
CA TYR A 108 1.40 -3.89 8.56
C TYR A 108 1.61 -2.47 8.03
N LEU A 109 2.18 -2.34 6.83
CA LEU A 109 2.47 -1.03 6.23
C LEU A 109 1.18 -0.30 5.87
N MET A 110 0.24 -0.94 5.18
CA MET A 110 -1.04 -0.31 4.85
C MET A 110 -1.89 -0.07 6.11
N GLY A 111 -1.94 -1.03 7.04
CA GLY A 111 -2.67 -0.86 8.30
C GLY A 111 -2.13 0.31 9.12
N SER A 112 -0.81 0.45 9.22
CA SER A 112 -0.17 1.56 9.94
C SER A 112 -0.42 2.91 9.26
N THR A 113 -0.34 2.97 7.92
CA THR A 113 -0.70 4.18 7.16
C THR A 113 -2.14 4.59 7.43
N ALA A 114 -3.09 3.64 7.37
CA ALA A 114 -4.51 3.92 7.62
C ALA A 114 -4.77 4.38 9.06
N LEU A 115 -4.16 3.70 10.03
CA LEU A 115 -4.31 4.03 11.45
C LEU A 115 -3.76 5.42 11.77
N LEU A 116 -2.53 5.72 11.35
CA LEU A 116 -1.90 7.02 11.58
C LEU A 116 -2.63 8.14 10.83
N ALA A 117 -3.08 7.88 9.61
CA ALA A 117 -3.90 8.84 8.87
C ALA A 117 -5.23 9.14 9.59
N LEU A 118 -5.89 8.11 10.14
CA LEU A 118 -7.13 8.28 10.91
C LEU A 118 -6.91 9.06 12.20
N LEU A 119 -5.86 8.73 12.96
CA LEU A 119 -5.49 9.45 14.19
C LEU A 119 -4.99 10.88 13.90
N GLY A 120 -4.47 11.11 12.68
CA GLY A 120 -3.93 12.38 12.24
C GLY A 120 -4.97 13.37 11.70
N ILE A 121 -6.21 12.93 11.41
CA ILE A 121 -7.34 13.83 11.09
C ILE A 121 -7.75 14.59 12.35
#